data_AF-A0A0J6SK01-F1
#
_entry.id   AF-A0A0J6SK01-F1
#
_cell.length_a   1.000
_cell.length_b   1.000
_cell.length_c   1.000
_cell.angle_alpha   90.00
_cell.angle_beta   90.00
_cell.angle_gamma   90.00
#
_symmetry.space_group_name_H-M   'P 1'
#
loop_
_entity.id
_entity.type
_entity.pdbx_description
1 polymer ?
#
loop_
_entity_poly.entity_id
_entity_poly.type
_entity_poly.pdbx_seq_one_letter_code
_entity_poly.pdbx_strand_id
1 'polypeptide(L)' 'MSIDREAEVRRLNLADCHIADAERHITDQWLILEQRRAAGRDTQDAERLLETMEETLSTFQEHRRMIVEMIDRIDAGLA' A
#
# COMPACT_ATOMS: atom_id res chain seq x y z
N MET A 1 7.32 10.08 25.80
CA MET A 1 7.34 8.63 25.52
C MET A 1 8.50 8.40 24.57
N SER A 2 9.48 7.58 24.95
CA SER A 2 10.56 7.20 24.03
C SER A 2 9.92 6.40 22.90
N ILE A 3 10.11 6.82 21.64
CA ILE A 3 9.70 6.02 20.50
C ILE A 3 10.63 4.79 20.48
N ASP A 4 10.04 3.60 20.49
CA ASP A 4 10.77 2.34 20.51
C ASP A 4 11.07 1.90 19.08
N ARG A 5 12.37 1.85 18.73
CA ARG A 5 12.86 1.38 17.44
C ARG A 5 12.27 0.02 17.07
N GLU A 6 12.16 -0.90 18.03
CA GLU A 6 11.67 -2.25 17.78
C GLU A 6 10.17 -2.24 17.41
N ALA A 7 9.41 -1.33 18.03
CA ALA A 7 8.02 -1.09 17.66
C ALA A 7 7.88 -0.53 16.24
N GLU A 8 8.73 0.41 15.83
CA GLU A 8 8.69 0.94 14.47
C GLU A 8 9.08 -0.12 13.42
N VAL A 9 10.05 -0.98 13.70
CA VAL A 9 10.38 -2.11 12.81
C VAL A 9 9.19 -3.07 12.66
N ARG A 10 8.45 -3.36 13.73
CA ARG A 10 7.22 -4.17 13.64
C ARG A 10 6.14 -3.49 12.79
N ARG A 11 5.99 -2.16 12.91
CA ARG A 11 5.07 -1.39 12.06
C ARG A 11 5.50 -1.40 10.61
N LEU A 12 6.80 -1.31 10.33
CA LEU A 12 7.34 -1.38 8.98
C LEU A 12 7.01 -2.73 8.33
N ASN A 13 7.27 -3.84 9.02
CA ASN A 13 6.94 -5.18 8.51
C ASN A 13 5.44 -5.33 8.22
N LEU A 14 4.58 -4.77 9.08
CA LEU A 14 3.12 -4.80 8.84
C LEU A 14 2.73 -3.95 7.62
N ALA A 15 3.34 -2.78 7.45
CA ALA A 15 3.12 -1.91 6.30
C ALA A 15 3.54 -2.60 4.99
N ASP A 16 4.69 -3.28 4.99
CA ASP A 16 5.18 -4.06 3.85
C ASP A 16 4.19 -5.19 3.48
N CYS A 17 3.64 -5.91 4.47
CA CYS A 17 2.61 -6.92 4.22
C CYS A 17 1.35 -6.32 3.57
N HIS A 18 0.84 -5.21 4.10
CA HIS A 18 -0.36 -4.56 3.55
C HIS A 18 -0.14 -4.05 2.12
N ILE A 19 1.05 -3.52 1.82
CA ILE A 19 1.43 -3.10 0.47
C ILE A 19 1.43 -4.31 -0.47
N ALA A 20 2.10 -5.40 -0.09
CA ALA A 20 2.17 -6.60 -0.92
C ALA A 20 0.77 -7.22 -1.20
N ASP A 21 -0.09 -7.25 -0.18
CA ASP A 21 -1.47 -7.73 -0.35
C ASP A 21 -2.28 -6.80 -1.27
N ALA A 22 -2.15 -5.48 -1.12
CA ALA A 22 -2.82 -4.51 -1.97
C ALA A 22 -2.35 -4.60 -3.43
N GLU A 23 -1.04 -4.69 -3.67
CA GLU A 23 -0.45 -4.86 -5.01
C GLU A 23 -0.96 -6.13 -5.69
N ARG A 24 -1.01 -7.25 -4.95
CA ARG A 24 -1.58 -8.50 -5.47
C ARG A 24 -3.04 -8.33 -5.87
N HIS A 25 -3.85 -7.72 -5.00
CA HIS A 25 -5.27 -7.53 -5.29
C HIS A 25 -5.52 -6.58 -6.46
N ILE A 26 -4.75 -5.50 -6.59
CA ILE A 26 -4.80 -4.59 -7.74
C ILE A 26 -4.48 -5.35 -9.03
N THR A 27 -3.42 -6.17 -9.03
CA THR A 27 -3.03 -6.98 -10.19
C THR A 27 -4.15 -7.95 -10.60
N ASP A 28 -4.75 -8.63 -9.62
CA ASP A 28 -5.87 -9.55 -9.88
C ASP A 28 -7.09 -8.81 -10.46
N GLN A 29 -7.46 -7.66 -9.89
CA GLN A 29 -8.58 -6.85 -10.39
C GLN A 29 -8.32 -6.30 -11.78
N TRP A 30 -7.10 -5.85 -12.06
CA TRP A 30 -6.69 -5.38 -13.39
C TRP A 30 -6.85 -6.47 -14.45
N LEU A 31 -6.43 -7.71 -14.15
CA LEU A 31 -6.59 -8.84 -15.08
C LEU A 31 -8.07 -9.14 -15.35
N ILE A 32 -8.91 -9.13 -14.32
CA ILE A 32 -10.36 -9.35 -14.46
C ILE A 32 -11.00 -8.23 -15.30
N LEU A 33 -10.58 -6.99 -15.07
CA LEU A 33 -11.06 -5.82 -15.80
C LEU A 33 -10.76 -5.94 -17.29
N GLU A 34 -9.52 -6.30 -17.62
CA GLU A 34 -9.08 -6.45 -19.01
C GLU A 34 -9.86 -7.55 -19.74
N GLN A 35 -10.13 -8.68 -19.07
CA GLN A 35 -10.99 -9.75 -19.61
C GLN A 35 -12.41 -9.25 -19.87
N ARG A 36 -12.97 -8.42 -18.98
CA ARG A 36 -14.32 -7.86 -19.15
C ARG A 36 -14.39 -6.83 -20.28
N ARG A 37 -13.36 -5.98 -20.42
CA ARG A 37 -13.21 -5.04 -21.54
C ARG A 37 -13.16 -5.78 -22.88
N ALA A 38 -12.33 -6.82 -22.97
CA ALA A 38 -12.23 -7.65 -24.18
C ALA A 38 -13.56 -8.34 -24.53
N ALA A 39 -14.38 -8.65 -23.53
CA ALA A 39 -15.72 -9.21 -23.71
C ALA A 39 -16.80 -8.16 -24.03
N GLY A 40 -16.44 -6.87 -24.18
CA GLY A 40 -17.37 -5.77 -24.46
C GLY A 40 -18.36 -5.47 -23.34
N ARG A 41 -18.03 -5.85 -22.10
CA ARG A 41 -18.88 -5.57 -20.93
C ARG A 41 -18.64 -4.15 -20.44
N ASP A 42 -19.64 -3.56 -19.81
CA ASP A 42 -19.47 -2.31 -19.06
C ASP A 42 -18.52 -2.54 -17.88
N THR A 43 -17.48 -1.72 -17.80
CA THR A 43 -16.41 -1.79 -16.81
C THR A 43 -16.26 -0.51 -15.99
N GLN A 44 -17.13 0.50 -16.17
CA GLN A 44 -16.94 1.81 -15.55
C GLN A 44 -16.85 1.75 -14.02
N ASP A 45 -17.71 0.99 -13.36
CA ASP A 45 -17.69 0.84 -11.91
C ASP A 45 -16.45 0.10 -11.41
N ALA A 46 -15.97 -0.87 -12.18
CA ALA A 46 -14.79 -1.66 -11.83
C ALA A 46 -13.49 -0.86 -12.05
N GLU A 47 -13.46 0.05 -13.04
CA GLU A 47 -12.38 1.01 -13.25
C GLU A 47 -12.25 1.97 -12.07
N ARG A 48 -13.35 2.58 -11.62
CA ARG A 48 -13.33 3.47 -10.45
C ARG A 48 -12.90 2.75 -9.17
N LEU A 49 -13.30 1.48 -9.02
CA LEU A 49 -12.85 0.67 -7.89
C LEU A 49 -11.33 0.47 -7.96
N LEU A 50 -10.78 0.16 -9.14
CA LEU A 50 -9.35 -0.04 -9.31
C LEU A 50 -8.57 1.24 -9.00
N GLU A 51 -9.04 2.40 -9.49
CA GLU A 51 -8.47 3.71 -9.15
C GLU A 51 -8.45 3.94 -7.64
N THR A 52 -9.56 3.65 -6.94
CA THR A 52 -9.64 3.77 -5.47
C THR A 52 -8.65 2.84 -4.76
N MET A 53 -8.43 1.64 -5.28
CA MET A 53 -7.45 0.69 -4.73
C MET A 53 -6.01 1.20 -4.94
N GLU A 54 -5.70 1.79 -6.09
CA GLU A 54 -4.41 2.40 -6.39
C GLU A 54 -4.11 3.61 -5.49
N GLU A 55 -5.11 4.46 -5.24
CA GLU A 55 -5.00 5.57 -4.28
C GLU A 55 -4.75 5.06 -2.84
N THR A 56 -5.41 3.96 -2.47
CA THR A 56 -5.21 3.31 -1.17
C THR A 56 -3.78 2.75 -1.06
N LEU A 57 -3.27 2.11 -2.11
CA LEU A 57 -1.89 1.63 -2.16
C LEU A 57 -0.89 2.78 -2.00
N SER A 58 -1.12 3.91 -2.68
CA SER A 58 -0.27 5.11 -2.51
C SER A 58 -0.26 5.59 -1.06
N THR A 59 -1.39 5.51 -0.37
CA THR A 59 -1.49 5.88 1.06
C THR A 59 -0.68 4.93 1.94
N PHE A 60 -0.68 3.63 1.66
CA PHE A 60 0.15 2.66 2.39
C PHE A 60 1.64 2.88 2.14
N GLN A 61 2.05 3.16 0.91
CA GLN A 61 3.43 3.46 0.56
C GLN A 61 3.94 4.73 1.27
N GLU A 62 3.09 5.76 1.37
CA GLU A 62 3.39 6.97 2.11
C GLU A 62 3.52 6.70 3.62
N HIS A 63 2.61 5.90 4.20
CA HIS A 63 2.71 5.48 5.59
C HIS A 63 4.02 4.70 5.87
N ARG A 64 4.38 3.78 4.99
CA ARG A 64 5.67 3.06 5.05
C ARG A 64 6.85 4.03 5.05
N ARG A 65 6.85 5.02 4.16
CA ARG A 65 7.91 6.05 4.08
C ARG A 65 8.06 6.79 5.42
N MET A 66 6.95 7.21 6.03
CA MET A 66 6.98 7.89 7.34
C MET A 66 7.57 7.00 8.45
N ILE A 67 7.29 5.69 8.44
CA ILE A 67 7.87 4.76 9.41
C ILE A 67 9.39 4.64 9.23
N VAL A 68 9.86 4.51 7.98
CA VAL A 68 11.31 4.46 7.67
C VAL A 68 12.00 5.74 8.13
N GLU A 69 11.43 6.91 7.84
CA GLU A 69 11.97 8.19 8.30
C GLU A 69 12.03 8.29 9.83
N MET A 70 11.06 7.72 10.53
CA MET A 70 11.09 7.66 12.00
C MET A 70 12.21 6.76 12.50
N ILE A 71 12.40 5.57 11.91
CA ILE A 71 13.49 4.65 12.26
C ILE A 71 14.83 5.34 12.05
N ASP A 72 15.03 5.99 10.91
CA ASP A 72 16.28 6.71 10.60
C ASP A 72 16.57 7.82 11.63
N ARG A 73 15.53 8.54 12.08
CA ARG A 73 15.66 9.53 13.15
C ARG A 73 16.03 8.92 14.49
N ILE A 74 15.45 7.78 14.86
CA ILE A 74 15.78 7.06 16.09
C ILE A 74 17.24 6.59 16.02
N ASP A 75 17.66 6.00 14.91
CA ASP A 75 19.01 5.48 14.71
C ASP A 75 20.06 6.60 14.70
N ALA A 76 19.68 7.82 14.28
CA ALA A 76 20.50 9.02 14.38
C ALA A 76 20.48 9.70 15.77
N GLY A 77 19.65 9.24 16.71
CA GLY A 77 19.46 9.88 18.02
C GLY A 77 18.70 11.22 17.96
N LEU A 78 17.89 11.43 16.93
CA LEU A 78 17.13 12.66 16.63
C LEU A 78 15.61 12.52 16.91
N ALA A 79 15.23 11.44 17.59
CA ALA A 79 13.84 11.08 17.92
C ALA A 79 13.51 11.30 19.40
#